data_AF-A0A2D6IR49-F1
#
_entry.id   AF-A0A2D6IR49-F1
#
_cell.length_a   1.000
_cell.length_b   1.000
_cell.length_c   1.000
_cell.angle_alpha   90.00
_cell.angle_beta   90.00
_cell.angle_gamma   90.00
#
_symmetry.space_group_name_H-M   'P 1'
#
loop_
_entity.id
_entity.type
_entity.pdbx_description
1 polymer ?
#
loop_
_entity_poly.entity_id
_entity_poly.type
_entity_poly.pdbx_seq_one_letter_code
_entity_poly.pdbx_strand_id
1 'polypeptide(L)'
;MESGAITQYVDVAQLVLYLFWIFFFGLVIYLTIESKREGFPLESDGFGKRSGKKATGLLPMPTKKIFRTKFHGNFEAPHARDDVAPSPAGAPTNPFPGAPIEPSGSSPMLDDIGPGSFSQRIDHPDLTAEGDFKIVPMRIENSFKILSSDTDPRGLEVFGLEGKVGGTCVDVWVDRSEHIIRYLEIKTLSGNSVLAPFNLSVIKKNAIFINSIMSSQFKDVPGLKNQNTISLLEEEKIMGYYGAGTLMAFPRRRESFF
;
A
#
# COMPACT_ATOMS: atom_id res chain seq x y z
N MET A 1 -10.28 -26.74 56.36
CA MET A 1 -10.34 -25.43 55.68
C MET A 1 -10.20 -25.72 54.20
N GLU A 2 -11.24 -25.46 53.41
CA GLU A 2 -11.13 -25.56 51.96
C GLU A 2 -10.18 -24.46 51.49
N SER A 3 -9.13 -24.84 50.76
CA SER A 3 -8.10 -23.93 50.30
C SER A 3 -8.70 -22.93 49.30
N GLY A 4 -8.73 -21.64 49.65
CA GLY A 4 -9.12 -20.56 48.75
C GLY A 4 -10.52 -19.96 48.95
N ALA A 5 -11.29 -20.41 49.94
CA ALA A 5 -12.56 -19.76 50.31
C ALA A 5 -12.33 -18.46 51.09
N ILE A 6 -13.03 -17.39 50.71
CA ILE A 6 -13.01 -16.06 51.36
C ILE A 6 -14.33 -15.80 52.11
N THR A 7 -15.47 -16.20 51.53
CA THR A 7 -16.77 -16.27 52.20
C THR A 7 -17.49 -17.57 51.81
N GLN A 8 -18.74 -17.78 52.26
CA GLN A 8 -19.53 -18.97 51.91
C GLN A 8 -19.80 -19.13 50.40
N TYR A 9 -19.71 -18.04 49.63
CA TYR A 9 -19.97 -18.04 48.17
C TYR A 9 -18.88 -17.33 47.35
N VAL A 10 -17.75 -16.94 47.96
CA VAL A 10 -16.67 -16.23 47.27
C VAL A 10 -15.36 -16.96 47.53
N ASP A 11 -14.67 -17.32 46.44
CA ASP A 11 -13.33 -17.89 46.47
C ASP A 11 -12.34 -17.04 45.66
N VAL A 12 -11.04 -17.35 45.81
CA VAL A 12 -9.96 -16.65 45.13
C VAL A 12 -10.06 -16.75 43.61
N ALA A 13 -10.49 -17.89 43.06
CA ALA A 13 -10.58 -18.08 41.62
C ALA A 13 -11.67 -17.16 41.01
N GLN A 14 -12.80 -17.00 41.68
CA GLN A 14 -13.85 -16.07 41.29
C GLN A 14 -13.36 -14.62 41.28
N LEU A 15 -12.60 -14.18 42.29
CA LEU A 15 -12.04 -12.82 42.32
C LEU A 15 -11.03 -12.59 41.20
N VAL A 16 -10.15 -13.56 40.94
CA VAL A 16 -9.18 -13.48 39.84
C VAL A 16 -9.90 -13.40 38.48
N LEU A 17 -10.99 -14.15 38.30
CA LEU A 17 -11.81 -14.07 37.09
C LEU A 17 -12.42 -12.68 36.89
N TYR A 18 -12.99 -12.06 37.93
CA TYR A 18 -13.52 -10.69 37.80
C TYR A 18 -12.43 -9.66 37.56
N LEU A 19 -11.25 -9.80 38.19
CA LEU A 19 -10.11 -8.94 37.91
C LEU A 19 -9.65 -9.08 36.45
N PHE A 20 -9.61 -10.30 35.93
CA PHE A 20 -9.34 -10.54 34.51
C PHE A 20 -10.36 -9.82 33.62
N TRP A 21 -11.66 -9.91 33.91
CA TRP A 21 -12.68 -9.23 33.10
C TRP A 21 -12.51 -7.71 33.13
N ILE A 22 -12.23 -7.12 34.29
CA ILE A 22 -11.97 -5.68 34.42
C ILE A 22 -10.76 -5.29 33.56
N PHE A 23 -9.65 -6.03 33.67
CA PHE A 23 -8.47 -5.81 32.85
C PHE A 23 -8.78 -5.96 31.35
N PHE A 24 -9.48 -7.03 30.96
CA PHE A 24 -9.82 -7.33 29.58
C PHE A 24 -10.66 -6.22 28.95
N PHE A 25 -11.73 -5.76 29.63
CA PHE A 25 -12.53 -4.65 29.13
C PHE A 25 -11.75 -3.33 29.11
N GLY A 26 -10.86 -3.10 30.09
CA GLY A 26 -9.91 -2.00 30.05
C GLY A 26 -8.98 -2.05 28.83
N LEU A 27 -8.47 -3.23 28.48
CA LEU A 27 -7.64 -3.46 27.29
C LEU A 27 -8.43 -3.23 26.01
N VAL A 28 -9.69 -3.70 25.92
CA VAL A 28 -10.56 -3.42 24.77
C VAL A 28 -10.74 -1.92 24.58
N ILE A 29 -11.01 -1.17 25.66
CA ILE A 29 -11.13 0.30 25.59
C ILE A 29 -9.82 0.93 25.11
N TYR A 30 -8.69 0.53 25.68
CA TYR A 30 -7.37 1.04 25.29
C TYR A 30 -7.07 0.79 23.81
N LEU A 31 -7.24 -0.45 23.33
CA LEU A 31 -6.99 -0.82 21.95
C LEU A 31 -7.95 -0.12 20.98
N THR A 32 -9.21 0.06 21.36
CA THR A 32 -10.20 0.79 20.54
C THR A 32 -9.86 2.28 20.43
N ILE A 33 -9.18 2.87 21.42
CA ILE A 33 -8.70 4.25 21.35
C ILE A 33 -7.43 4.32 20.48
N GLU A 34 -6.48 3.39 20.67
CA GLU A 34 -5.26 3.34 19.86
C GLU A 34 -5.52 3.06 18.38
N SER A 35 -6.59 2.32 18.04
CA SER A 35 -6.96 2.03 16.65
C SER A 35 -7.45 3.26 15.88
N LYS A 36 -7.72 4.39 16.56
CA LYS A 36 -8.20 5.64 15.95
C LYS A 36 -7.08 6.63 15.62
N ARG A 37 -5.82 6.19 15.59
CA ARG A 37 -4.69 7.06 15.29
C ARG A 37 -4.61 7.47 13.83
N GLU A 38 -5.17 6.66 12.92
CA GLU A 38 -5.21 6.91 11.48
C GLU A 38 -6.64 6.71 10.95
N GLY A 39 -7.02 7.44 9.90
CA GLY A 39 -8.35 7.34 9.29
C GLY A 39 -9.51 7.87 10.14
N PHE A 40 -9.22 8.52 11.26
CA PHE A 40 -10.20 9.20 12.11
C PHE A 40 -9.93 10.71 12.15
N PRO A 41 -10.98 11.54 12.33
CA PRO A 41 -12.38 11.16 12.48
C PRO A 41 -13.01 10.65 11.18
N LEU A 42 -13.99 9.77 11.30
CA LEU A 42 -14.73 9.25 10.16
C LEU A 42 -15.55 10.36 9.53
N GLU A 43 -15.64 10.34 8.21
CA GLU A 43 -16.55 11.19 7.46
C GLU A 43 -17.86 10.44 7.21
N SER A 44 -19.00 11.07 7.47
CA SER A 44 -20.29 10.48 7.10
C SER A 44 -20.46 10.48 5.59
N ASP A 45 -21.07 9.43 5.04
CA ASP A 45 -21.39 9.35 3.61
C ASP A 45 -22.12 10.61 3.13
N GLY A 46 -21.55 11.27 2.13
CA GLY A 46 -22.26 12.19 1.26
C GLY A 46 -22.55 11.52 -0.09
N PHE A 47 -23.54 12.03 -0.82
CA PHE A 47 -23.91 11.54 -2.15
C PHE A 47 -22.79 11.81 -3.20
N GLY A 48 -21.67 11.09 -3.11
CA GLY A 48 -20.51 11.25 -4.00
C GLY A 48 -19.62 12.46 -3.70
N LYS A 49 -19.82 13.12 -2.57
CA LYS A 49 -19.00 14.24 -2.10
C LYS A 49 -18.72 14.09 -0.62
N ARG A 50 -17.58 14.60 -0.19
CA ARG A 50 -17.24 14.80 1.21
C ARG A 50 -18.37 15.54 1.92
N SER A 51 -18.98 14.93 2.94
CA SER A 51 -20.03 15.53 3.75
C SER A 51 -19.48 16.62 4.70
N GLY A 52 -18.19 16.58 5.03
CA GLY A 52 -17.55 17.45 6.03
C GLY A 52 -17.96 17.18 7.48
N LYS A 53 -18.89 16.24 7.72
CA LYS A 53 -19.33 15.85 9.06
C LYS A 53 -18.41 14.78 9.62
N LYS A 54 -17.80 15.09 10.75
CA LYS A 54 -16.80 14.26 11.42
C LYS A 54 -17.42 13.48 12.57
N ALA A 55 -17.16 12.17 12.62
CA ALA A 55 -17.62 11.27 13.67
C ALA A 55 -16.43 10.55 14.32
N THR A 56 -16.39 10.53 15.66
CA THR A 56 -15.29 9.92 16.45
C THR A 56 -15.68 8.60 17.11
N GLY A 57 -16.94 8.18 16.96
CA GLY A 57 -17.50 6.99 17.61
C GLY A 57 -17.83 7.22 19.09
N LEU A 58 -18.05 6.12 19.83
CA LEU A 58 -18.49 6.16 21.24
C LEU A 58 -17.36 6.55 22.22
N LEU A 59 -16.15 6.03 21.99
CA LEU A 59 -14.96 6.34 22.80
C LEU A 59 -14.26 7.61 22.30
N PRO A 60 -13.54 8.35 23.17
CA PRO A 60 -12.80 9.55 22.75
C PRO A 60 -11.71 9.25 21.73
N MET A 61 -11.16 10.32 21.13
CA MET A 61 -9.96 10.24 20.31
C MET A 61 -8.70 10.09 21.18
N PRO A 62 -7.67 9.36 20.71
CA PRO A 62 -6.39 9.30 21.40
C PRO A 62 -5.70 10.67 21.42
N THR A 63 -4.90 10.91 22.46
CA THR A 63 -3.96 12.04 22.47
C THR A 63 -2.89 11.83 21.39
N LYS A 64 -2.34 12.93 20.88
CA LYS A 64 -1.28 12.89 19.88
C LYS A 64 -0.05 12.17 20.39
N LYS A 65 0.39 11.17 19.64
CA LYS A 65 1.70 10.52 19.78
C LYS A 65 2.63 11.10 18.72
N ILE A 66 3.87 11.42 19.11
CA ILE A 66 4.88 11.99 18.21
C ILE A 66 5.94 10.92 17.94
N PHE A 67 6.01 10.47 16.70
CA PHE A 67 7.05 9.58 16.19
C PHE A 67 8.21 10.41 15.66
N ARG A 68 9.34 10.38 16.36
CA ARG A 68 10.55 11.07 15.95
C ARG A 68 11.35 10.17 15.01
N THR A 69 11.48 10.56 13.75
CA THR A 69 12.30 9.81 12.78
C THR A 69 13.69 10.42 12.66
N LYS A 70 14.65 9.60 12.24
CA LYS A 70 16.04 10.02 12.11
C LYS A 70 16.24 11.08 11.02
N PHE A 71 15.52 10.96 9.90
CA PHE A 71 15.80 11.75 8.69
C PHE A 71 14.61 12.55 8.15
N HIS A 72 13.36 12.11 8.34
CA HIS A 72 12.18 12.74 7.74
C HIS A 72 11.39 13.62 8.72
N GLY A 73 11.95 13.88 9.91
CA GLY A 73 11.35 14.73 10.93
C GLY A 73 10.36 13.99 11.84
N ASN A 74 9.43 14.73 12.42
CA ASN A 74 8.45 14.19 13.37
C ASN A 74 7.11 13.93 12.66
N PHE A 75 6.52 12.77 12.91
CA PHE A 75 5.16 12.43 12.50
C PHE A 75 4.26 12.35 13.72
N GLU A 76 3.04 12.87 13.61
CA GLU A 76 2.07 12.85 14.69
C GLU A 76 0.87 11.97 14.31
N ALA A 77 0.31 11.26 15.29
CA ALA A 77 -0.95 10.54 15.11
C ALA A 77 -1.83 10.70 16.37
N PRO A 78 -3.08 11.16 16.26
CA PRO A 78 -3.79 11.50 15.02
C PRO A 78 -3.32 12.81 14.37
N HIS A 79 -3.53 12.93 13.06
CA HIS A 79 -3.17 14.10 12.24
C HIS A 79 -4.31 14.54 11.32
N ALA A 80 -4.20 15.75 10.74
CA ALA A 80 -5.20 16.31 9.82
C ALA A 80 -4.82 16.20 8.33
N ARG A 81 -3.79 15.40 7.97
CA ARG A 81 -3.32 15.29 6.57
C ARG A 81 -4.43 14.86 5.61
N ASP A 82 -5.28 13.94 6.04
CA ASP A 82 -6.27 13.30 5.16
C ASP A 82 -7.55 14.17 4.97
N ASP A 83 -7.71 15.21 5.78
CA ASP A 83 -8.81 16.18 5.66
C ASP A 83 -8.77 16.93 4.32
N VAL A 84 -7.59 17.03 3.71
CA VAL A 84 -7.32 17.87 2.52
C VAL A 84 -7.21 17.06 1.22
N ALA A 85 -7.30 15.73 1.28
CA ALA A 85 -7.23 14.91 0.07
C ALA A 85 -8.41 15.21 -0.88
N PRO A 86 -8.21 15.15 -2.20
CA PRO A 86 -9.30 15.36 -3.16
C PRO A 86 -10.36 14.26 -3.02
N SER A 87 -11.58 14.54 -3.49
CA SER A 87 -12.57 13.48 -3.69
C SER A 87 -12.05 12.48 -4.74
N PRO A 88 -12.41 11.19 -4.63
CA PRO A 88 -12.09 10.20 -5.67
C PRO A 88 -12.56 10.67 -7.05
N ALA A 89 -11.80 10.36 -8.10
CA ALA A 89 -12.10 10.76 -9.49
C ALA A 89 -13.21 9.90 -10.13
N GLY A 90 -14.37 9.84 -9.48
CA GLY A 90 -15.52 9.06 -9.91
C GLY A 90 -16.84 9.62 -9.42
N ALA A 91 -17.93 8.96 -9.81
CA ALA A 91 -19.29 9.32 -9.40
C ALA A 91 -20.02 8.09 -8.81
N PRO A 92 -20.87 8.26 -7.80
CA PRO A 92 -21.72 7.17 -7.32
C PRO A 92 -22.59 6.62 -8.44
N THR A 93 -22.68 5.30 -8.50
CA THR A 93 -23.57 4.60 -9.44
C THR A 93 -25.05 4.84 -9.13
N ASN A 94 -25.39 5.19 -7.89
CA ASN A 94 -26.76 5.45 -7.45
C ASN A 94 -26.80 6.53 -6.34
N PRO A 95 -27.95 7.22 -6.15
CA PRO A 95 -28.08 8.29 -5.16
C PRO A 95 -28.48 7.76 -3.77
N PHE A 96 -27.68 6.86 -3.20
CA PHE A 96 -27.85 6.41 -1.81
C PHE A 96 -26.48 6.23 -1.11
N PRO A 97 -26.38 6.48 0.22
CA PRO A 97 -25.17 6.19 1.00
C PRO A 97 -24.72 4.72 0.86
N GLY A 98 -23.43 4.50 0.62
CA GLY A 98 -22.88 3.17 0.35
C GLY A 98 -22.98 2.70 -1.11
N ALA A 99 -23.52 3.50 -2.04
CA ALA A 99 -23.45 3.18 -3.47
C ALA A 99 -21.98 3.18 -3.95
N PRO A 100 -21.55 2.17 -4.74
CA PRO A 100 -20.20 2.15 -5.31
C PRO A 100 -19.92 3.36 -6.20
N ILE A 101 -18.66 3.79 -6.24
CA ILE A 101 -18.18 4.88 -7.09
C ILE A 101 -17.61 4.29 -8.39
N GLU A 102 -18.16 4.71 -9.52
CA GLU A 102 -17.65 4.37 -10.85
C GLU A 102 -16.58 5.39 -11.27
N PRO A 103 -15.42 4.96 -11.79
CA PRO A 103 -14.39 5.86 -12.34
C PRO A 103 -14.97 6.74 -13.45
N SER A 104 -14.62 8.02 -13.45
CA SER A 104 -15.19 9.01 -14.39
C SER A 104 -14.27 9.36 -15.57
N GLY A 105 -13.00 8.98 -15.52
CA GLY A 105 -12.04 9.28 -16.58
C GLY A 105 -12.12 8.33 -17.77
N SER A 106 -11.44 8.70 -18.85
CA SER A 106 -11.31 7.89 -20.06
C SER A 106 -10.37 6.68 -19.88
N SER A 107 -9.53 6.70 -18.85
CA SER A 107 -8.63 5.60 -18.47
C SER A 107 -8.68 5.39 -16.96
N PRO A 108 -9.57 4.50 -16.47
CA PRO A 108 -9.70 4.21 -15.03
C PRO A 108 -8.38 3.80 -14.34
N MET A 109 -7.41 3.31 -15.12
CA MET A 109 -6.06 2.97 -14.67
C MET A 109 -5.27 4.15 -14.11
N LEU A 110 -5.62 5.39 -14.47
CA LEU A 110 -4.86 6.60 -14.15
C LEU A 110 -5.57 7.54 -13.16
N ASP A 111 -6.75 7.15 -12.68
CA ASP A 111 -7.67 8.03 -11.96
C ASP A 111 -7.52 7.99 -10.42
N ASP A 112 -6.47 7.38 -9.88
CA ASP A 112 -6.22 7.27 -8.41
C ASP A 112 -7.46 6.77 -7.64
N ILE A 113 -8.10 5.71 -8.14
CA ILE A 113 -9.38 5.21 -7.64
C ILE A 113 -9.38 3.69 -7.42
N GLY A 114 -10.09 3.25 -6.37
CA GLY A 114 -10.32 1.85 -6.06
C GLY A 114 -8.98 1.10 -5.83
N PRO A 115 -8.73 -0.03 -6.50
CA PRO A 115 -7.46 -0.74 -6.36
C PRO A 115 -6.27 0.00 -6.98
N GLY A 116 -6.54 1.08 -7.73
CA GLY A 116 -5.54 1.99 -8.26
C GLY A 116 -5.17 3.15 -7.35
N SER A 117 -5.87 3.30 -6.22
CA SER A 117 -5.63 4.40 -5.30
C SER A 117 -4.29 4.27 -4.58
N PHE A 118 -3.68 5.41 -4.27
CA PHE A 118 -2.41 5.46 -3.56
C PHE A 118 -2.40 6.55 -2.48
N SER A 119 -1.57 6.39 -1.45
CA SER A 119 -1.45 7.39 -0.40
C SER A 119 -0.48 8.50 -0.80
N GLN A 120 -0.81 9.75 -0.49
CA GLN A 120 0.09 10.91 -0.67
C GLN A 120 1.20 10.90 0.39
N ARG A 121 2.10 9.92 0.29
CA ARG A 121 3.30 9.81 1.12
C ARG A 121 4.28 10.94 0.78
N ILE A 122 5.26 11.12 1.66
CA ILE A 122 6.31 12.11 1.46
C ILE A 122 7.06 11.83 0.14
N ASP A 123 7.29 12.88 -0.65
CA ASP A 123 7.95 12.76 -1.96
C ASP A 123 9.47 12.84 -1.82
N HIS A 124 10.01 11.96 -0.97
CA HIS A 124 11.44 11.78 -0.73
C HIS A 124 11.78 10.29 -0.70
N PRO A 125 12.98 9.88 -1.17
CA PRO A 125 13.43 8.50 -1.03
C PRO A 125 13.47 8.03 0.42
N ASP A 126 13.16 6.75 0.62
CA ASP A 126 13.46 6.09 1.89
C ASP A 126 14.96 5.91 2.07
N LEU A 127 15.41 5.91 3.32
CA LEU A 127 16.83 5.88 3.67
C LEU A 127 17.18 4.64 4.50
N THR A 128 18.41 4.17 4.35
CA THR A 128 19.00 3.15 5.21
C THR A 128 19.22 3.69 6.63
N ALA A 129 19.64 2.84 7.56
CA ALA A 129 19.98 3.28 8.91
C ALA A 129 21.12 4.31 8.91
N GLU A 130 22.00 4.28 7.92
CA GLU A 130 23.15 5.16 7.73
C GLU A 130 22.81 6.46 7.01
N GLY A 131 21.68 6.51 6.30
CA GLY A 131 21.21 7.69 5.57
C GLY A 131 21.42 7.64 4.06
N ASP A 132 21.85 6.49 3.52
CA ASP A 132 21.93 6.27 2.07
C ASP A 132 20.53 5.96 1.49
N PHE A 133 20.35 6.14 0.18
CA PHE A 133 19.10 5.73 -0.48
C PHE A 133 18.88 4.22 -0.33
N LYS A 134 17.72 3.84 0.20
CA LYS A 134 17.40 2.45 0.57
C LYS A 134 17.18 1.57 -0.65
N ILE A 135 16.32 2.00 -1.57
CA ILE A 135 15.96 1.24 -2.78
C ILE A 135 16.64 1.89 -3.98
N VAL A 136 17.51 1.11 -4.62
CA VAL A 136 18.37 1.59 -5.72
C VAL A 136 18.59 0.50 -6.77
N PRO A 137 18.89 0.87 -8.02
CA PRO A 137 19.21 -0.10 -9.07
C PRO A 137 20.59 -0.76 -8.87
N MET A 138 20.74 -2.00 -9.33
CA MET A 138 22.03 -2.70 -9.29
C MET A 138 23.11 -2.09 -10.19
N ARG A 139 22.78 -1.23 -11.17
CA ARG A 139 23.80 -0.43 -11.88
C ARG A 139 24.59 0.51 -10.96
N ILE A 140 24.02 0.92 -9.82
CA ILE A 140 24.72 1.73 -8.82
C ILE A 140 25.12 0.91 -7.59
N GLU A 141 24.37 -0.14 -7.27
CA GLU A 141 24.66 -1.02 -6.15
C GLU A 141 25.52 -2.22 -6.56
N ASN A 142 26.83 -2.03 -6.55
CA ASN A 142 27.81 -3.03 -6.99
C ASN A 142 28.14 -4.10 -5.95
N SER A 143 27.72 -3.93 -4.68
CA SER A 143 27.99 -4.94 -3.64
C SER A 143 27.01 -6.11 -3.67
N PHE A 144 25.86 -5.93 -4.32
CA PHE A 144 24.82 -6.95 -4.45
C PHE A 144 25.11 -7.87 -5.62
N LYS A 145 24.72 -9.15 -5.49
CA LYS A 145 24.79 -10.14 -6.56
C LYS A 145 23.55 -11.02 -6.53
N ILE A 146 23.02 -11.31 -7.71
CA ILE A 146 22.02 -12.37 -7.87
C ILE A 146 22.77 -13.70 -7.79
N LEU A 147 22.24 -14.65 -7.01
CA LEU A 147 22.86 -15.96 -6.87
C LEU A 147 22.85 -16.69 -8.22
N SER A 148 23.92 -17.42 -8.52
CA SER A 148 24.06 -18.15 -9.78
C SER A 148 23.03 -19.27 -9.97
N SER A 149 22.39 -19.71 -8.88
CA SER A 149 21.29 -20.68 -8.91
C SER A 149 19.96 -20.07 -9.36
N ASP A 150 19.82 -18.74 -9.24
CA ASP A 150 18.59 -18.03 -9.57
C ASP A 150 18.64 -17.53 -11.01
N THR A 151 17.45 -17.31 -11.59
CA THR A 151 17.36 -16.69 -12.91
C THR A 151 17.61 -15.20 -12.78
N ASP A 152 18.67 -14.70 -13.41
CA ASP A 152 18.87 -13.27 -13.58
C ASP A 152 17.80 -12.72 -14.54
N PRO A 153 16.92 -11.81 -14.08
CA PRO A 153 15.85 -11.29 -14.92
C PRO A 153 16.35 -10.32 -16.00
N ARG A 154 17.57 -9.79 -15.88
CA ARG A 154 18.12 -8.81 -16.82
C ARG A 154 18.31 -9.45 -18.20
N GLY A 155 17.81 -8.77 -19.22
CA GLY A 155 17.77 -9.24 -20.61
C GLY A 155 16.54 -10.08 -20.96
N LEU A 156 15.73 -10.51 -19.99
CA LEU A 156 14.50 -11.25 -20.27
C LEU A 156 13.40 -10.33 -20.81
N GLU A 157 12.61 -10.87 -21.75
CA GLU A 157 11.39 -10.22 -22.22
C GLU A 157 10.32 -10.23 -21.12
N VAL A 158 9.60 -9.12 -21.04
CA VAL A 158 8.50 -8.94 -20.08
C VAL A 158 7.18 -8.99 -20.82
N PHE A 159 6.34 -9.94 -20.43
CA PHE A 159 5.03 -10.20 -20.99
C PHE A 159 3.94 -9.58 -20.13
N GLY A 160 3.00 -8.90 -20.77
CA GLY A 160 1.73 -8.49 -20.17
C GLY A 160 0.76 -9.65 -20.05
N LEU A 161 -0.40 -9.35 -19.46
CA LEU A 161 -1.48 -10.30 -19.20
C LEU A 161 -1.90 -11.14 -20.42
N GLU A 162 -1.92 -10.55 -21.61
CA GLU A 162 -2.35 -11.19 -22.85
C GLU A 162 -1.26 -12.05 -23.51
N GLY A 163 -0.11 -12.23 -22.85
CA GLY A 163 1.02 -13.00 -23.37
C GLY A 163 1.78 -12.31 -24.50
N LYS A 164 1.68 -10.98 -24.62
CA LYS A 164 2.47 -10.16 -25.55
C LYS A 164 3.59 -9.44 -24.82
N VAL A 165 4.68 -9.21 -25.53
CA VAL A 165 5.84 -8.45 -25.02
C VAL A 165 5.42 -6.99 -24.80
N GLY A 166 5.73 -6.47 -23.60
CA GLY A 166 5.58 -5.06 -23.22
C GLY A 166 6.93 -4.33 -23.11
N GLY A 167 8.03 -5.08 -22.98
CA GLY A 167 9.39 -4.54 -22.90
C GLY A 167 10.43 -5.59 -22.53
N THR A 168 11.60 -5.13 -22.13
CA THR A 168 12.72 -5.97 -21.67
C THR A 168 13.19 -5.49 -20.31
N CYS A 169 13.47 -6.42 -19.38
CA CYS A 169 14.05 -6.07 -18.09
C CYS A 169 15.52 -5.67 -18.28
N VAL A 170 15.88 -4.45 -17.90
CA VAL A 170 17.22 -3.88 -18.08
C VAL A 170 18.02 -3.77 -16.78
N ASP A 171 17.34 -3.72 -15.64
CA ASP A 171 17.99 -3.70 -14.32
C ASP A 171 17.07 -4.27 -13.24
N VAL A 172 17.61 -4.51 -12.05
CA VAL A 172 16.84 -4.84 -10.85
C VAL A 172 17.14 -3.83 -9.76
N TRP A 173 16.13 -3.48 -8.98
CA TRP A 173 16.23 -2.54 -7.87
C TRP A 173 16.18 -3.31 -6.56
N VAL A 174 17.21 -3.11 -5.75
CA VAL A 174 17.45 -3.82 -4.51
C VAL A 174 17.23 -2.92 -3.31
N ASP A 175 16.80 -3.54 -2.22
CA ASP A 175 16.70 -2.95 -0.90
C ASP A 175 18.00 -3.20 -0.12
N ARG A 176 18.76 -2.13 0.13
CA ARG A 176 20.02 -2.20 0.86
C ARG A 176 19.87 -2.61 2.32
N SER A 177 18.72 -2.31 2.94
CA SER A 177 18.50 -2.63 4.35
C SER A 177 18.10 -4.09 4.55
N GLU A 178 17.35 -4.67 3.60
CA GLU A 178 16.73 -5.99 3.76
C GLU A 178 17.33 -7.07 2.85
N HIS A 179 18.24 -6.72 1.95
CA HIS A 179 18.91 -7.65 1.03
C HIS A 179 17.95 -8.40 0.09
N ILE A 180 16.96 -7.70 -0.47
CA ILE A 180 15.95 -8.27 -1.38
C ILE A 180 15.73 -7.41 -2.62
N ILE A 181 15.22 -8.02 -3.70
CA ILE A 181 14.79 -7.28 -4.90
C ILE A 181 13.37 -6.73 -4.66
N ARG A 182 13.17 -5.44 -4.93
CA ARG A 182 11.88 -4.74 -4.79
C ARG A 182 11.22 -4.48 -6.14
N TYR A 183 12.00 -4.08 -7.15
CA TYR A 183 11.49 -3.77 -8.48
C TYR A 183 12.36 -4.34 -9.61
N LEU A 184 11.73 -4.57 -10.76
CA LEU A 184 12.39 -4.81 -12.04
C LEU A 184 12.30 -3.52 -12.86
N GLU A 185 13.41 -3.07 -13.44
CA GLU A 185 13.40 -1.95 -14.37
C GLU A 185 13.18 -2.45 -15.79
N ILE A 186 12.17 -1.93 -16.46
CA ILE A 186 11.72 -2.39 -17.77
C ILE A 186 11.90 -1.25 -18.77
N LYS A 187 12.65 -1.52 -19.83
CA LYS A 187 12.63 -0.70 -21.03
C LYS A 187 11.42 -1.10 -21.87
N THR A 188 10.43 -0.22 -21.94
CA THR A 188 9.19 -0.48 -22.68
C THR A 188 9.43 -0.44 -24.19
N LEU A 189 8.49 -0.99 -24.96
CA LEU A 189 8.53 -0.88 -26.43
C LEU A 189 8.40 0.57 -26.94
N SER A 190 7.84 1.49 -26.14
CA SER A 190 7.81 2.93 -26.44
C SER A 190 9.11 3.66 -26.07
N GLY A 191 10.07 2.96 -25.46
CA GLY A 191 11.39 3.48 -25.15
C GLY A 191 11.50 4.23 -23.81
N ASN A 192 10.45 4.34 -23.01
CA ASN A 192 10.58 4.81 -21.63
C ASN A 192 11.04 3.68 -20.68
N SER A 193 11.69 4.05 -19.58
CA SER A 193 12.01 3.12 -18.50
C SER A 193 10.95 3.23 -17.41
N VAL A 194 10.44 2.09 -16.97
CA VAL A 194 9.40 1.99 -15.92
C VAL A 194 9.79 0.92 -14.92
N LEU A 195 9.27 1.00 -13.71
CA LEU A 195 9.49 -0.04 -12.69
C LEU A 195 8.28 -0.95 -12.58
N ALA A 196 8.53 -2.24 -12.47
CA ALA A 196 7.54 -3.25 -12.11
C ALA A 196 7.82 -3.82 -10.72
N PRO A 197 6.81 -3.92 -9.84
CA PRO A 197 6.97 -4.55 -8.54
C PRO A 197 7.37 -6.02 -8.67
N PHE A 198 8.41 -6.42 -7.95
CA PHE A 198 8.93 -7.78 -8.00
C PHE A 198 7.89 -8.81 -7.52
N ASN A 199 7.08 -8.46 -6.52
CA ASN A 199 6.01 -9.30 -5.98
C ASN A 199 4.81 -9.51 -6.93
N LEU A 200 4.74 -8.76 -8.04
CA LEU A 200 3.75 -8.95 -9.11
C LEU A 200 4.35 -9.64 -10.35
N SER A 201 5.62 -10.03 -10.27
CA SER A 201 6.37 -10.59 -11.40
C SER A 201 6.56 -12.10 -11.22
N VAL A 202 6.19 -12.87 -12.25
CA VAL A 202 6.51 -14.29 -12.33
C VAL A 202 7.71 -14.47 -13.23
N ILE A 203 8.87 -14.75 -12.62
CA ILE A 203 10.13 -14.94 -13.34
C ILE A 203 10.28 -16.42 -13.71
N LYS A 204 10.47 -16.68 -15.01
CA LYS A 204 10.83 -17.98 -15.58
C LYS A 204 12.23 -17.87 -16.20
N LYS A 205 12.82 -19.01 -16.58
CA LYS A 205 14.17 -19.06 -17.16
C LYS A 205 14.39 -18.15 -18.37
N ASN A 206 13.35 -17.88 -19.16
CA ASN A 206 13.44 -17.15 -20.42
C ASN A 206 12.44 -15.99 -20.55
N ALA A 207 11.66 -15.70 -19.51
CA ALA A 207 10.59 -14.70 -19.59
C ALA A 207 10.16 -14.21 -18.21
N ILE A 208 9.64 -12.99 -18.16
CA ILE A 208 9.00 -12.40 -16.99
C ILE A 208 7.53 -12.18 -17.35
N PHE A 209 6.60 -12.60 -16.49
CA PHE A 209 5.17 -12.36 -16.70
C PHE A 209 4.63 -11.42 -15.63
N ILE A 210 3.92 -10.38 -16.06
CA ILE A 210 3.21 -9.45 -15.18
C ILE A 210 1.75 -9.47 -15.59
N ASN A 211 0.95 -10.20 -14.82
CA ASN A 211 -0.45 -10.46 -15.13
C ASN A 211 -1.38 -9.33 -14.68
N SER A 212 -0.87 -8.25 -14.08
CA SER A 212 -1.70 -7.14 -13.62
C SER A 212 -2.13 -6.22 -14.77
N ILE A 213 -1.32 -6.02 -15.81
CA ILE A 213 -1.61 -5.07 -16.91
C ILE A 213 -1.41 -5.70 -18.29
N MET A 214 -1.99 -5.09 -19.32
CA MET A 214 -1.74 -5.46 -20.72
C MET A 214 -0.37 -4.98 -21.21
N SER A 215 0.18 -5.57 -22.27
CA SER A 215 1.50 -5.20 -22.77
C SER A 215 1.57 -3.76 -23.29
N SER A 216 0.46 -3.24 -23.83
CA SER A 216 0.34 -1.86 -24.30
C SER A 216 0.29 -0.82 -23.18
N GLN A 217 -0.01 -1.24 -21.95
CA GLN A 217 -0.18 -0.38 -20.78
C GLN A 217 1.14 -0.07 -20.07
N PHE A 218 2.22 -0.82 -20.33
CA PHE A 218 3.53 -0.54 -19.73
C PHE A 218 4.04 0.88 -20.00
N LYS A 219 3.66 1.48 -21.14
CA LYS A 219 4.04 2.85 -21.49
C LYS A 219 3.46 3.91 -20.54
N ASP A 220 2.33 3.60 -19.90
CA ASP A 220 1.56 4.52 -19.06
C ASP A 220 1.85 4.35 -17.56
N VAL A 221 2.75 3.42 -17.20
CA VAL A 221 3.22 3.24 -15.81
C VAL A 221 3.89 4.54 -15.34
N PRO A 222 3.58 5.05 -14.13
CA PRO A 222 4.20 6.25 -13.59
C PRO A 222 5.74 6.17 -13.63
N GLY A 223 6.35 7.18 -14.27
CA GLY A 223 7.80 7.30 -14.38
C GLY A 223 8.44 7.86 -13.11
N LEU A 224 9.75 7.67 -13.00
CA LEU A 224 10.57 8.22 -11.92
C LEU A 224 11.07 9.63 -12.27
N LYS A 225 11.18 10.49 -11.26
CA LYS A 225 11.86 11.79 -11.39
C LYS A 225 13.37 11.65 -11.52
N ASN A 226 13.94 10.71 -10.78
CA ASN A 226 15.37 10.41 -10.81
C ASN A 226 15.56 8.96 -11.25
N GLN A 227 16.48 8.73 -12.18
CA GLN A 227 16.72 7.39 -12.70
C GLN A 227 17.35 6.44 -11.67
N ASN A 228 17.97 6.93 -10.60
CA ASN A 228 18.76 6.10 -9.68
C ASN A 228 18.17 6.00 -8.26
N THR A 229 17.02 6.61 -8.03
CA THR A 229 16.32 6.59 -6.73
C THR A 229 14.82 6.60 -6.95
N ILE A 230 14.08 6.07 -5.98
CA ILE A 230 12.61 6.09 -5.96
C ILE A 230 12.14 6.75 -4.66
N SER A 231 11.18 7.67 -4.77
CA SER A 231 10.55 8.30 -3.60
C SER A 231 9.44 7.44 -3.00
N LEU A 232 9.14 7.62 -1.71
CA LEU A 232 8.02 6.90 -1.05
C LEU A 232 6.67 7.16 -1.75
N LEU A 233 6.51 8.31 -2.41
CA LEU A 233 5.33 8.63 -3.22
C LEU A 233 5.36 7.94 -4.60
N GLU A 234 6.53 7.84 -5.22
CA GLU A 234 6.69 7.11 -6.49
C GLU A 234 6.44 5.60 -6.29
N GLU A 235 6.90 5.02 -5.18
CA GLU A 235 6.57 3.63 -4.78
C GLU A 235 5.05 3.40 -4.74
N GLU A 236 4.33 4.29 -4.07
CA GLU A 236 2.86 4.26 -3.95
C GLU A 236 2.17 4.36 -5.32
N LYS A 237 2.58 5.31 -6.17
CA LYS A 237 1.99 5.51 -7.51
C LYS A 237 2.22 4.32 -8.43
N ILE A 238 3.42 3.76 -8.42
CA ILE A 238 3.75 2.58 -9.23
C ILE A 238 2.93 1.38 -8.75
N MET A 239 2.90 1.11 -7.44
CA MET A 239 2.09 0.01 -6.89
C MET A 239 0.60 0.20 -7.19
N GLY A 240 0.07 1.42 -7.01
CA GLY A 240 -1.30 1.79 -7.34
C GLY A 240 -1.62 1.49 -8.80
N TYR A 241 -0.77 1.90 -9.75
CA TYR A 241 -1.01 1.63 -11.17
C TYR A 241 -1.15 0.13 -11.50
N TYR A 242 -0.26 -0.72 -10.97
CA TYR A 242 -0.39 -2.17 -11.18
C TYR A 242 -1.58 -2.76 -10.40
N GLY A 243 -1.91 -2.20 -9.22
CA GLY A 243 -3.11 -2.53 -8.46
C GLY A 243 -4.37 -2.25 -9.27
N ALA A 244 -4.46 -1.08 -9.91
CA ALA A 244 -5.53 -0.70 -10.82
C ALA A 244 -5.74 -1.77 -11.90
N GLY A 245 -4.65 -2.28 -12.47
CA GLY A 245 -4.67 -3.30 -13.51
C GLY A 245 -5.45 -4.56 -13.13
N THR A 246 -5.38 -4.98 -11.86
CA THR A 246 -6.06 -6.21 -11.38
C THR A 246 -7.57 -6.19 -11.59
N LEU A 247 -8.18 -5.00 -11.63
CA LEU A 247 -9.61 -4.82 -11.86
C LEU A 247 -9.92 -4.05 -13.15
N MET A 248 -9.03 -3.15 -13.58
CA MET A 248 -9.31 -2.13 -14.60
C MET A 248 -8.44 -2.24 -15.86
N ALA A 249 -7.55 -3.24 -15.96
CA ALA A 249 -6.70 -3.39 -17.15
C ALA A 249 -7.51 -3.59 -18.44
N PHE A 250 -8.66 -4.24 -18.39
CA PHE A 250 -9.59 -4.36 -19.51
C PHE A 250 -11.02 -4.61 -19.00
N PRO A 251 -12.08 -4.28 -19.78
CA PRO A 251 -13.45 -4.21 -19.27
C PRO A 251 -13.95 -5.47 -18.54
N ARG A 252 -13.65 -6.66 -19.06
CA ARG A 252 -14.14 -7.93 -18.48
C ARG A 252 -13.66 -8.20 -17.05
N ARG A 253 -12.58 -7.56 -16.59
CA ARG A 253 -12.11 -7.74 -15.19
C ARG A 253 -13.04 -7.14 -14.15
N ARG A 254 -13.87 -6.17 -14.54
CA ARG A 254 -14.85 -5.52 -13.64
C ARG A 254 -16.17 -6.26 -13.57
N GLU A 255 -16.41 -7.17 -14.51
CA GLU A 255 -17.64 -7.93 -14.59
C GLU A 255 -17.57 -9.19 -13.73
N SER A 256 -18.75 -9.72 -13.43
CA SER A 256 -18.88 -11.04 -12.81
C SER A 256 -18.13 -12.10 -13.62
N PHE A 257 -17.56 -13.08 -12.90
CA PHE A 257 -16.82 -14.17 -13.53
C PHE A 257 -17.72 -15.11 -14.36
N PHE A 258 -19.00 -15.21 -13.98
CA PHE A 258 -20.01 -16.08 -14.58
C PHE A 258 -20.98 -15.29 -15.46
#